data_AF-K1TAB3-F1
#
_entry.id   AF-K1TAB3-F1
#
_cell.length_a   1.000
_cell.length_b   1.000
_cell.length_c   1.000
_cell.angle_alpha   90.00
_cell.angle_beta   90.00
_cell.angle_gamma   90.00
#
_symmetry.space_group_name_H-M   'P 1'
#
loop_
_entity.id
_entity.type
_entity.pdbx_description
1 polymer ?
#
loop_
_entity_poly.entity_id
_entity_poly.type
_entity_poly.pdbx_seq_one_letter_code
_entity_poly.pdbx_strand_id
1 'polypeptide(L)' 'TTAIVTMAEVVEHLYNKEYKGKVIIDDKLKAAIDAYYEQYGVKE' A
#
# COMPACT_ATOMS: atom_id res chain seq x y z
N THR A 1 -17.53 -8.55 -6.50
CA THR A 1 -17.19 -8.70 -5.07
C THR A 1 -16.83 -7.33 -4.55
N THR A 2 -17.60 -6.75 -3.62
CA THR A 2 -17.35 -5.38 -3.13
C THR A 2 -16.06 -5.38 -2.29
N ALA A 3 -14.99 -4.78 -2.81
CA ALA A 3 -13.78 -4.55 -2.04
C ALA A 3 -14.11 -3.52 -0.96
N ILE A 4 -14.20 -3.98 0.30
CA ILE A 4 -14.53 -3.15 1.47
C ILE A 4 -13.41 -2.15 1.77
N VAL A 5 -12.20 -2.40 1.25
CA VAL A 5 -11.02 -1.57 1.51
C VAL A 5 -10.22 -1.45 0.23
N THR A 6 -9.80 -0.23 -0.09
CA THR A 6 -8.87 0.06 -1.19
C THR A 6 -7.42 -0.04 -0.71
N MET A 7 -6.47 -0.39 -1.59
CA MET A 7 -5.06 -0.31 -1.22
C MET A 7 -4.60 1.11 -0.90
N ALA A 8 -5.28 2.13 -1.45
CA ALA A 8 -5.04 3.52 -1.09
C ALA A 8 -5.29 3.74 0.42
N GLU A 9 -6.40 3.24 0.96
CA GLU A 9 -6.71 3.34 2.40
C GLU A 9 -5.69 2.59 3.27
N VAL A 10 -5.23 1.42 2.83
CA VAL A 10 -4.20 0.64 3.54
C VAL A 10 -2.87 1.40 3.55
N VAL A 11 -2.49 2.00 2.43
CA VAL A 11 -1.30 2.84 2.33
C VAL A 11 -1.45 4.06 3.22
N GLU A 12 -2.54 4.82 3.15
CA GLU A 12 -2.75 5.99 4.02
C GLU A 12 -2.77 5.65 5.51
N HIS A 13 -3.34 4.50 5.91
CA HIS A 13 -3.43 4.11 7.33
C HIS A 13 -2.12 3.57 7.91
N LEU A 14 -1.22 3.06 7.07
CA LEU A 14 0.07 2.47 7.46
C LEU A 14 1.27 3.36 7.10
N TYR A 15 1.08 4.36 6.25
CA TYR A 15 2.09 5.34 5.88
C TYR A 15 2.53 6.11 7.13
N ASN A 16 3.85 6.14 7.36
CA ASN A 16 4.46 6.81 8.50
C ASN A 16 4.03 6.26 9.88
N LYS A 17 3.50 5.02 9.93
CA LYS A 17 3.30 4.29 11.19
C LYS A 17 4.46 3.34 11.46
N GLU A 18 5.05 3.54 12.62
CA GLU A 18 6.01 2.61 13.22
C GLU A 18 5.23 1.51 13.94
N TYR A 19 5.24 0.30 13.40
CA TYR A 19 4.61 -0.85 14.04
C TYR A 19 5.69 -1.82 14.50
N LYS A 20 5.71 -2.13 15.80
CA LYS A 20 6.74 -2.98 16.42
C LYS A 20 8.18 -2.51 16.13
N GLY A 21 8.41 -1.20 16.15
CA GLY A 21 9.74 -0.60 15.96
C GLY A 21 10.27 -0.66 14.52
N LYS A 22 9.42 -0.96 13.54
CA LYS A 22 9.75 -0.86 12.12
C LYS A 22 8.70 -0.01 11.41
N VAL A 23 9.16 0.91 10.57
CA VAL A 23 8.29 1.65 9.65
C VAL A 23 7.68 0.64 8.68
N ILE A 24 6.34 0.51 8.68
CA ILE A 24 5.66 -0.50 7.85
C ILE A 24 5.59 -0.06 6.39
N ILE A 25 5.26 1.20 6.13
CA ILE A 25 5.28 1.77 4.78
C ILE A 25 6.09 3.06 4.82
N ASP A 26 7.25 2.99 4.16
CA ASP A 26 8.11 4.11 3.83
C ASP A 26 7.84 4.56 2.38
N ASP A 27 8.26 5.76 1.98
CA ASP A 27 8.12 6.27 0.60
C ASP A 27 8.66 5.29 -0.45
N LYS A 28 9.75 4.58 -0.15
CA LYS A 28 10.29 3.54 -1.03
C LYS A 28 9.33 2.37 -1.21
N LEU A 29 8.68 1.96 -0.13
CA LEU A 29 7.74 0.85 -0.16
C LEU A 29 6.47 1.26 -0.92
N LYS A 30 6.01 2.49 -0.70
CA LYS A 30 4.90 3.08 -1.46
C LYS A 30 5.18 3.07 -2.96
N ALA A 31 6.35 3.54 -3.39
CA ALA A 31 6.74 3.53 -4.79
C ALA A 31 6.87 2.11 -5.38
N ALA A 32 7.36 1.14 -4.60
CA ALA A 32 7.42 -0.26 -5.02
C ALA A 32 6.03 -0.90 -5.15
N ILE A 33 5.09 -0.54 -4.25
CA ILE A 33 3.70 -0.99 -4.32
C ILE A 33 3.02 -0.37 -5.54
N ASP A 34 3.25 0.92 -5.81
CA ASP A 34 2.73 1.61 -7.00
C ASP A 34 3.22 0.94 -8.29
N ALA A 35 4.53 0.69 -8.42
CA ALA A 35 5.11 -0.02 -9.56
C ALA A 35 4.59 -1.46 -9.69
N TYR A 36 4.39 -2.16 -8.58
CA TYR A 36 3.82 -3.50 -8.57
C TYR A 36 2.35 -3.50 -9.01
N TYR A 37 1.57 -2.50 -8.59
CA TYR A 37 0.18 -2.31 -9.01
C TYR A 37 0.07 -1.78 -10.45
N GLU A 38 1.02 -1.00 -10.97
CA GLU A 38 1.08 -0.67 -12.39
C GLU A 38 1.34 -1.92 -13.23
N GLN A 39 2.23 -2.80 -12.76
CA GLN A 39 2.63 -3.99 -13.48
C GLN A 39 1.61 -5.13 -13.38
N TYR A 40 0.93 -5.27 -12.23
CA TYR A 40 0.05 -6.41 -11.91
C TYR A 40 -1.34 -6.04 -11.42
N GLY A 41 -1.63 -4.75 -11.18
CA GLY A 41 -2.96 -4.23 -10.84
C GLY A 41 -3.83 -4.18 -12.09
N VAL A 42 -4.01 -5.36 -12.69
CA VAL A 42 -4.98 -5.62 -13.74
C VAL A 42 -6.36 -5.36 -13.11
N LYS A 43 -7.03 -4.32 -13.63
CA LYS A 43 -8.46 -4.08 -13.43
C LYS A 43 -9.22 -5.26 -14.06
N GLU A 44 -9.82 -6.11 -13.23
CA GLU A 44 -11.01 -6.88 -13.60
C GLU A 44 -12.25 -6.17 -13.06
#